data_AF-A0A7U9TJ07-F1
#
_entry.id   AF-A0A7U9TJ07-F1
#
_cell.length_a   1.000
_cell.length_b   1.000
_cell.length_c   1.000
_cell.angle_alpha   90.00
_cell.angle_beta   90.00
_cell.angle_gamma   90.00
#
_symmetry.space_group_name_H-M   'P 1'
#
loop_
_entity.id
_entity.type
_entity.pdbx_description
1 polymer ?
#
loop_
_entity_poly.entity_id
_entity_poly.type
_entity_poly.pdbx_seq_one_letter_code
_entity_poly.pdbx_strand_id
1 'polypeptide(L)' 'MEILAIILIVYGVLLLFGFLLQIPLIYNNPKSKALIKMMGKTGYNILIVVLGLTSLIVGIILL' A
#
# COMPACT_ATOMS: atom_id res chain seq x y z
N MET A 1 -20.04 4.74 7.80
CA MET A 1 -19.25 3.73 7.06
C MET A 1 -18.61 4.34 5.82
N GLU A 2 -19.31 5.22 5.11
CA GLU A 2 -18.82 5.93 3.90
C GLU A 2 -17.46 6.63 4.07
N ILE A 3 -17.23 7.38 5.16
CA ILE A 3 -15.94 8.08 5.38
C ILE A 3 -14.78 7.08 5.44
N LEU A 4 -14.96 5.96 6.16
CA LEU A 4 -13.94 4.92 6.27
C LEU A 4 -13.70 4.24 4.92
N ALA A 5 -14.77 3.96 4.16
CA ALA A 5 -14.69 3.39 2.82
C ALA A 5 -13.88 4.28 1.86
N ILE A 6 -14.17 5.59 1.85
CA ILE A 6 -13.43 6.57 1.04
C ILE A 6 -11.95 6.61 1.46
N ILE A 7 -11.65 6.63 2.76
CA ILE A 7 -10.26 6.61 3.26
C ILE A 7 -9.53 5.35 2.78
N LEU A 8 -10.16 4.18 2.88
CA LEU A 8 -9.60 2.89 2.45
C LEU A 8 -9.33 2.86 0.94
N ILE A 9 -10.26 3.36 0.13
CA ILE A 9 -10.11 3.44 -1.33
C ILE A 9 -8.94 4.36 -1.67
N VAL A 10 -8.91 5.59 -1.14
CA VAL A 10 -7.83 6.55 -1.41
C VAL A 10 -6.47 5.99 -0.98
N TYR A 11 -6.41 5.39 0.20
CA TYR A 11 -5.18 4.77 0.70
C TYR A 11 -4.72 3.60 -0.18
N GLY A 12 -5.63 2.73 -0.59
CA GLY A 12 -5.35 1.61 -1.49
C GLY A 12 -4.80 2.09 -2.83
N VAL A 13 -5.42 3.10 -3.43
CA VAL A 13 -4.94 3.72 -4.68
C VAL A 13 -3.54 4.30 -4.50
N LEU A 14 -3.28 5.05 -3.43
CA LEU A 14 -1.96 5.65 -3.18
C LEU A 14 -0.85 4.59 -3.02
N LEU A 15 -1.14 3.49 -2.34
CA LEU A 15 -0.19 2.38 -2.21
C LEU A 15 0.13 1.73 -3.55
N LEU A 16 -0.89 1.43 -4.36
CA LEU A 16 -0.70 0.79 -5.66
C LEU A 16 0.01 1.73 -6.65
N PHE A 17 -0.38 3.01 -6.65
CA PHE A 17 0.25 4.02 -7.49
C PHE A 17 1.72 4.26 -7.09
N GLY A 18 1.99 4.32 -5.79
CA GLY A 18 3.34 4.48 -5.30
C GLY A 18 4.21 3.23 -5.48
N PHE A 19 3.63 2.04 -5.53
CA PHE A 19 4.29 0.82 -5.98
C PHE A 19 4.66 0.89 -7.47
N LEU A 20 3.70 1.27 -8.34
CA LEU A 20 3.90 1.38 -9.79
C LEU A 20 5.01 2.37 -10.15
N LEU A 21 4.99 3.55 -9.53
CA LEU A 21 5.99 4.58 -9.76
C LEU A 21 7.27 4.41 -8.91
N GLN A 22 7.34 3.37 -8.07
CA GLN A 22 8.44 3.15 -7.13
C GLN A 22 8.79 4.42 -6.33
N ILE A 23 7.77 5.16 -5.86
CA ILE A 23 7.95 6.50 -5.30
C ILE A 23 8.91 6.45 -4.10
N PRO A 24 9.95 7.31 -4.04
CA PRO A 24 10.93 7.29 -2.95
C PRO A 24 10.34 7.40 -1.55
N LEU A 25 9.20 8.07 -1.38
CA LEU A 25 8.48 8.16 -0.11
C LEU A 25 8.14 6.78 0.47
N ILE A 26 7.72 5.84 -0.39
CA ILE A 26 7.29 4.50 -0.02
C ILE A 26 8.48 3.56 0.20
N TYR A 27 9.63 3.83 -0.41
CA TYR A 27 10.79 2.92 -0.40
C TYR A 27 11.98 3.42 0.41
N ASN A 28 12.12 4.72 0.61
CA ASN A 28 13.32 5.35 1.18
C ASN A 28 13.14 5.78 2.65
N ASN A 29 11.97 5.59 3.25
CA ASN A 29 11.76 5.87 4.66
C ASN A 29 12.34 4.75 5.56
N PRO A 30 12.69 5.04 6.83
CA PRO A 30 13.34 4.07 7.71
C PRO A 30 12.55 2.78 7.94
N LYS A 31 11.22 2.86 8.00
CA LYS A 31 10.36 1.69 8.24
C LYS A 31 10.35 0.76 7.02
N SER A 32 10.20 1.32 5.83
CA SER A 32 10.24 0.58 4.58
C SER A 32 11.61 -0.05 4.33
N LYS A 33 12.71 0.65 4.65
CA LYS A 33 14.05 0.07 4.59
C LYS A 33 14.23 -1.12 5.53
N ALA A 34 13.72 -1.04 6.76
CA ALA A 34 13.76 -2.15 7.70
C ALA A 34 12.98 -3.37 7.17
N LEU A 35 11.76 -3.15 6.66
CA LEU A 35 10.97 -4.21 6.04
C LEU A 35 11.68 -4.80 4.82
N ILE A 36 12.16 -3.97 3.89
CA ILE A 36 12.93 -4.43 2.72
C ILE A 36 14.16 -5.25 3.14
N LYS A 37 14.84 -4.89 4.23
CA LYS A 37 15.98 -5.67 4.76
C LYS A 37 15.55 -7.04 5.29
N MET A 38 14.36 -7.16 5.87
CA MET A 38 13.86 -8.43 6.43
C MET A 38 13.30 -9.39 5.38
N MET A 39 12.58 -8.90 4.38
CA MET A 39 11.86 -9.73 3.39
C MET A 39 12.35 -9.57 1.94
N GLY A 40 13.34 -8.71 1.71
CA GLY A 40 13.82 -8.36 0.37
C GLY A 40 12.90 -7.37 -0.35
N LYS A 41 13.41 -6.77 -1.43
CA LYS A 41 12.66 -5.78 -2.23
C LYS A 41 11.42 -6.40 -2.88
N THR A 42 11.53 -7.63 -3.39
CA THR A 42 10.41 -8.35 -4.01
C THR A 42 9.33 -8.69 -2.98
N GLY A 43 9.71 -9.15 -1.78
CA GLY A 43 8.75 -9.42 -0.69
C GLY A 43 8.01 -8.16 -0.24
N TYR A 44 8.75 -7.05 -0.09
CA TYR A 44 8.16 -5.76 0.24
C TYR A 44 7.21 -5.24 -0.86
N ASN A 45 7.58 -5.41 -2.13
CA ASN A 45 6.73 -5.07 -3.27
C ASN A 45 5.39 -5.84 -3.24
N ILE A 46 5.45 -7.17 -3.01
CA ILE A 46 4.25 -8.00 -2.87
C ILE A 46 3.40 -7.52 -1.69
N LEU A 47 4.02 -7.21 -0.55
CA LEU A 47 3.32 -6.69 0.62
C LEU A 47 2.55 -5.41 0.32
N ILE A 48 3.15 -4.46 -0.41
CA ILE A 48 2.45 -3.23 -0.81
C ILE A 48 1.28 -3.52 -1.73
N VAL A 49 1.47 -4.41 -2.71
CA VAL A 49 0.40 -4.78 -3.65
C VAL A 49 -0.77 -5.44 -2.91
N VAL A 50 -0.48 -6.37 -2.00
CA VAL A 50 -1.50 -7.05 -1.19
C VAL A 50 -2.23 -6.05 -0.29
N LEU A 51 -1.52 -5.16 0.41
CA LEU A 51 -2.13 -4.13 1.24
C LEU A 51 -2.99 -3.17 0.42
N GLY A 52 -2.46 -2.68 -0.70
CA GLY A 52 -3.17 -1.77 -1.59
C GLY A 52 -4.46 -2.37 -2.14
N LEU A 53 -4.39 -3.61 -2.66
CA LEU A 53 -5.56 -4.32 -3.16
C LEU A 53 -6.56 -4.64 -2.06
N THR A 54 -6.10 -5.11 -0.90
CA THR A 54 -6.99 -5.44 0.22
C THR A 54 -7.72 -4.19 0.72
N SER A 55 -7.02 -3.08 0.91
CA SER A 55 -7.65 -1.81 1.28
C SER A 55 -8.64 -1.33 0.23
N LEU A 56 -8.32 -1.46 -1.05
CA LEU A 56 -9.22 -1.05 -2.13
C LEU A 56 -10.49 -1.90 -2.19
N ILE A 57 -10.35 -3.23 -2.14
CA ILE A 57 -11.47 -4.18 -2.16
C ILE A 57 -12.37 -3.98 -0.94
N VAL A 58 -11.78 -3.91 0.26
CA VAL A 58 -12.54 -3.68 1.50
C VAL A 58 -13.21 -2.31 1.46
N GLY A 59 -12.52 -1.28 0.98
CA GLY A 59 -13.10 0.04 0.81
C GLY A 59 -14.31 0.04 -0.12
N ILE A 60 -14.25 -0.66 -1.25
CA ILE A 60 -15.37 -0.81 -2.19
C ILE A 60 -16.54 -1.59 -1.57
N ILE A 61 -16.27 -2.62 -0.78
CA ILE A 61 -17.32 -3.41 -0.12
C ILE A 61 -18.04 -2.61 0.98
N LEU A 62 -17.34 -1.67 1.63
CA LEU A 62 -17.86 -0.85 2.72
C LEU A 62 -18.50 0.48 2.27
N LEU A 63 -18.33 0.85 0.99
CA LEU A 63 -18.91 2.04 0.36
C LEU A 63 -20.40 1.83 0.09
#